data_AF-A0A495VB71-F1
#
_entry.id   AF-A0A495VB71-F1
#
_cell.length_a   1.000
_cell.length_b   1.000
_cell.length_c   1.000
_cell.angle_alpha   90.00
_cell.angle_beta   90.00
_cell.angle_gamma   90.00
#
_symmetry.space_group_name_H-M   'P 1'
#
loop_
_entity.id
_entity.type
_entity.pdbx_description
1 polymer ?
#
loop_
_entity_poly.entity_id
_entity_poly.type
_entity_poly.pdbx_seq_one_letter_code
_entity_poly.pdbx_strand_id
1 'polypeptide(L)'
;MYENMKPDVLARLFQQRSQARLIRFDEQTVPGTALNDLNPKLWNRFKTVISPKDDREFLEKMKLISDMDKRGEGVPIILIESEKLSGKKPEFRLIDDAELKLTIFAAPSPHGED
;
A
#
# COMPACT_ATOMS: atom_id res chain seq x y z
N MET A 1 -16.36 -2.41 -25.23
CA MET A 1 -15.76 -3.75 -25.02
C MET A 1 -14.72 -3.74 -23.88
N TYR A 2 -14.99 -3.15 -22.71
CA TYR A 2 -14.01 -3.12 -21.60
C TYR A 2 -14.63 -3.35 -20.21
N GLU A 3 -15.75 -4.07 -20.13
CA GLU A 3 -16.42 -4.37 -18.85
C GLU A 3 -15.75 -5.48 -18.02
N ASN A 4 -14.72 -6.16 -18.53
CA ASN A 4 -14.10 -7.32 -17.86
C ASN A 4 -12.56 -7.30 -17.88
N MET A 5 -11.92 -6.16 -17.66
CA MET A 5 -10.48 -6.17 -17.40
C MET A 5 -10.20 -6.74 -16.00
N LYS A 6 -9.36 -7.78 -15.94
CA LYS A 6 -8.90 -8.37 -14.68
C LYS A 6 -8.14 -7.33 -13.86
N PRO A 7 -8.23 -7.33 -12.51
CA PRO A 7 -7.57 -6.36 -11.63
C PRO A 7 -6.07 -6.16 -11.91
N ASP A 8 -5.37 -7.21 -12.36
CA ASP A 8 -3.96 -7.17 -12.73
C ASP A 8 -3.67 -6.26 -13.95
N VAL A 9 -4.63 -6.14 -14.87
CA VAL A 9 -4.51 -5.29 -16.05
C VAL A 9 -4.69 -3.82 -15.67
N LEU A 10 -5.63 -3.54 -14.76
CA LEU A 10 -5.81 -2.19 -14.19
C LEU A 10 -4.58 -1.76 -13.38
N ALA A 11 -4.03 -2.66 -12.55
CA ALA A 11 -2.81 -2.42 -11.79
C ALA A 11 -1.61 -2.07 -12.70
N ARG A 12 -1.45 -2.79 -13.82
CA ARG A 12 -0.42 -2.48 -14.84
C ARG A 12 -0.65 -1.14 -15.53
N LEU A 13 -1.90 -0.78 -15.84
CA LEU A 13 -2.25 0.53 -16.42
C LEU A 13 -1.89 1.69 -15.47
N PHE A 14 -2.15 1.54 -14.17
CA PHE A 14 -1.72 2.51 -13.15
C PHE A 14 -0.19 2.62 -13.05
N GLN A 15 0.52 1.49 -13.14
CA GLN A 15 1.99 1.47 -13.11
C GLN A 15 2.61 2.13 -14.34
N GLN A 16 1.97 1.99 -15.51
CA GLN A 16 2.44 2.58 -16.77
C GLN A 16 2.19 4.10 -16.83
N ARG A 17 1.06 4.61 -16.32
CA ARG A 17 0.72 6.04 -16.34
C ARG A 17 1.44 6.88 -15.28
N SER A 18 2.08 6.25 -14.29
CA SER A 18 3.00 6.89 -13.34
C SER A 18 4.24 7.54 -14.01
N GLN A 19 4.49 7.27 -15.30
CA GLN A 19 5.50 7.97 -16.10
C GLN A 19 5.18 9.46 -16.37
N ALA A 20 3.99 9.97 -16.04
CA ALA A 20 3.57 11.35 -16.29
C ALA A 20 4.08 12.40 -15.26
N ARG A 21 5.08 12.09 -14.43
CA ARG A 21 5.77 13.02 -13.50
C ARG A 21 4.90 13.67 -12.40
N LEU A 22 4.39 12.84 -11.50
CA LEU A 22 4.21 13.25 -10.09
C LEU A 22 5.22 12.44 -9.26
N ILE A 23 6.42 12.99 -9.09
CA ILE A 23 7.44 12.41 -8.20
C ILE A 23 6.96 12.65 -6.77
N ARG A 24 6.10 11.75 -6.26
CA ARG A 24 6.03 11.53 -4.83
C ARG A 24 7.29 10.75 -4.48
N PHE A 25 8.27 11.42 -3.89
CA PHE A 25 9.23 10.73 -3.03
C PHE A 25 8.44 10.23 -1.81
N ASP A 26 7.68 9.15 -2.01
CA ASP A 26 7.23 8.34 -0.88
C ASP A 26 8.46 7.62 -0.35
N GLU A 27 8.64 7.66 0.96
CA GLU A 27 9.56 6.77 1.68
C GLU A 27 9.27 5.32 1.26
N GLN A 28 10.03 4.81 0.30
CA GLN A 28 9.96 3.41 -0.11
C GLN A 28 10.96 2.64 0.73
N THR A 29 10.46 1.67 1.48
CA THR A 29 11.29 0.60 2.03
C THR A 29 12.06 -0.03 0.88
N VAL A 30 13.35 -0.29 1.08
CA VAL A 30 14.15 -0.99 0.06
C VAL A 30 13.66 -2.44 0.02
N PRO A 31 13.04 -2.90 -1.09
CA PRO A 31 12.46 -4.24 -1.16
C PRO A 31 13.50 -5.32 -0.90
N GLY A 32 13.13 -6.38 -0.19
CA GLY A 32 14.02 -7.49 0.12
C GLY A 32 15.12 -7.20 1.14
N THR A 33 15.10 -6.04 1.81
CA THR A 33 16.06 -5.73 2.88
C THR A 33 15.68 -6.48 4.14
N ALA A 34 16.52 -7.43 4.53
CA ALA A 34 16.40 -8.20 5.75
C ALA A 34 17.21 -7.55 6.89
N LEU A 35 16.94 -7.99 8.12
CA LEU A 35 17.68 -7.55 9.31
C LEU A 35 19.20 -7.71 9.15
N ASN A 36 19.64 -8.78 8.50
CA ASN A 36 21.05 -9.13 8.33
C ASN A 36 21.78 -8.20 7.34
N ASP A 37 21.04 -7.43 6.53
CA ASP A 37 21.62 -6.47 5.60
C ASP A 37 21.99 -5.15 6.29
N LEU A 38 21.51 -4.92 7.51
CA LEU A 38 21.69 -3.68 8.25
C LEU A 38 22.82 -3.76 9.28
N ASN A 39 23.70 -2.75 9.29
CA ASN A 39 24.73 -2.63 10.32
C ASN A 39 24.13 -2.05 11.63
N PRO A 40 24.14 -2.79 12.76
CA PRO A 40 23.56 -2.34 14.01
C PRO A 40 24.10 -1.00 14.51
N LYS A 41 25.36 -0.67 14.22
CA LYS A 41 25.96 0.61 14.65
C LYS A 41 25.28 1.83 14.03
N LEU A 42 24.69 1.68 12.84
CA LEU A 42 24.07 2.79 12.11
C LEU A 42 22.66 3.11 12.61
N TRP A 43 21.91 2.10 13.05
CA TRP A 43 20.51 2.28 13.46
C TRP A 43 20.28 2.24 14.98
N ASN A 44 21.16 1.60 15.76
CA ASN A 44 21.00 1.52 17.23
C ASN A 44 20.91 2.88 17.92
N ARG A 45 21.58 3.91 17.37
CA ARG A 45 21.53 5.28 17.90
C ARG A 45 20.13 5.91 17.88
N PHE A 46 19.21 5.36 17.10
CA PHE A 46 17.83 5.84 17.01
C PHE A 46 16.89 5.14 18.00
N LYS A 47 17.37 4.11 18.71
CA LYS A 47 16.61 3.50 19.79
C LYS A 47 16.58 4.42 21.00
N THR A 48 15.39 4.54 21.59
CA THR A 48 15.14 5.27 22.83
C THR A 48 14.54 4.33 23.86
N VAL A 49 14.34 4.80 25.09
CA VAL A 49 13.71 4.03 26.18
C VAL A 49 12.28 3.56 25.86
N ILE A 50 11.60 4.22 24.91
CA ILE A 50 10.24 3.86 24.46
C ILE A 50 10.24 2.98 23.19
N SER A 51 11.40 2.75 22.58
CA SER A 51 11.49 1.92 21.38
C SER A 51 11.20 0.45 21.72
N PRO A 52 10.59 -0.31 20.79
CA PRO A 52 10.45 -1.75 20.96
C PRO A 52 11.78 -2.44 21.29
N LYS A 53 11.72 -3.45 22.17
CA LYS A 53 12.89 -4.25 22.53
C LYS A 53 13.34 -5.13 21.37
N ASP A 54 12.39 -5.66 20.61
CA ASP A 54 12.66 -6.44 19.41
C ASP A 54 13.21 -5.54 18.29
N ASP A 55 14.37 -5.90 17.77
CA ASP A 55 15.07 -5.20 16.68
C ASP A 55 14.25 -5.23 15.40
N ARG A 56 13.61 -6.37 15.10
CA ARG A 56 12.80 -6.52 13.89
C ARG A 56 11.60 -5.58 13.93
N GLU A 57 10.83 -5.63 15.02
CA GLU A 57 9.68 -4.73 15.22
C GLU A 57 10.08 -3.25 15.14
N PHE A 58 11.22 -2.88 15.76
CA PHE A 58 11.74 -1.51 15.69
C PHE A 58 12.07 -1.09 14.25
N LEU A 59 12.76 -1.94 13.50
CA LEU A 59 13.21 -1.64 12.13
C LEU A 59 12.09 -1.65 11.10
N GLU A 60 11.06 -2.49 11.28
CA GLU A 60 9.83 -2.48 10.49
C GLU A 60 9.05 -1.17 10.72
N LYS A 61 8.90 -0.71 11.96
CA LYS A 61 8.27 0.60 12.28
C LYS A 61 9.04 1.78 11.71
N MET A 62 10.36 1.69 11.68
CA MET A 62 11.24 2.69 11.06
C MET A 62 11.26 2.61 9.53
N LYS A 63 10.53 1.65 8.92
CA LYS A 63 10.53 1.39 7.47
C LYS A 63 11.92 1.14 6.89
N LEU A 64 12.84 0.58 7.68
CA LEU A 64 14.21 0.24 7.25
C LEU A 64 14.31 -1.18 6.71
N ILE A 65 13.42 -2.07 7.17
CA ILE A 65 13.24 -3.41 6.60
C ILE A 65 11.75 -3.58 6.26
N SER A 66 11.48 -4.39 5.24
CA SER A 66 10.12 -4.77 4.90
C SER A 66 10.11 -6.13 4.24
N ASP A 67 9.16 -6.98 4.63
CA ASP A 67 8.85 -8.23 3.93
C ASP A 67 8.09 -7.98 2.60
N MET A 68 7.85 -6.71 2.25
CA MET A 68 7.21 -6.32 0.99
C MET A 68 8.19 -6.51 -0.18
N ASP A 69 8.23 -7.73 -0.69
CA ASP A 69 9.05 -8.09 -1.84
C ASP A 69 8.45 -7.61 -3.19
N LYS A 70 7.27 -6.97 -3.22
CA LYS A 70 6.58 -6.75 -4.50
C LYS A 70 5.92 -5.38 -4.57
N ARG A 71 6.51 -4.49 -5.39
CA ARG A 71 5.78 -3.34 -5.92
C ARG A 71 4.47 -3.84 -6.53
N GLY A 72 3.34 -3.28 -6.08
CA GLY A 72 2.02 -3.62 -6.60
C GLY A 72 1.12 -4.43 -5.66
N GLU A 73 1.58 -4.83 -4.46
CA GLU A 73 0.70 -5.53 -3.50
C GLU A 73 -0.25 -4.61 -2.72
N GLY A 74 0.08 -3.32 -2.55
CA GLY A 74 -0.77 -2.38 -1.82
C GLY A 74 -2.15 -2.19 -2.44
N VAL A 75 -2.25 -2.19 -3.77
CA VAL A 75 -3.54 -2.02 -4.48
C VAL A 75 -4.46 -3.23 -4.25
N PRO A 76 -4.05 -4.49 -4.49
CA PRO A 76 -4.83 -5.66 -4.12
C PRO A 76 -5.26 -5.68 -2.64
N ILE A 77 -4.36 -5.32 -1.72
CA ILE A 77 -4.68 -5.29 -0.28
C ILE A 77 -5.81 -4.30 0.01
N ILE A 78 -5.73 -3.07 -0.50
CA ILE A 78 -6.76 -2.05 -0.29
C ILE A 78 -8.12 -2.53 -0.83
N LEU A 79 -8.14 -3.16 -2.01
CA LEU A 79 -9.38 -3.67 -2.61
C LEU A 79 -10.00 -4.79 -1.77
N ILE A 80 -9.18 -5.74 -1.30
CA ILE A 80 -9.64 -6.87 -0.49
C ILE A 80 -10.14 -6.40 0.88
N GLU A 81 -9.37 -5.56 1.58
CA GLU A 81 -9.73 -5.14 2.93
C GLU A 81 -10.93 -4.19 2.94
N SER A 82 -11.06 -3.31 1.95
CA SER A 82 -12.25 -2.45 1.84
C SER A 82 -13.52 -3.23 1.52
N GLU A 83 -13.46 -4.28 0.69
CA GLU A 83 -14.60 -5.18 0.46
C GLU A 83 -14.99 -5.90 1.76
N LYS A 84 -14.02 -6.43 2.51
CA LYS A 84 -14.29 -7.09 3.80
C LYS A 84 -14.95 -6.15 4.81
N LEU A 85 -14.49 -4.91 4.91
CA LEU A 85 -14.99 -3.93 5.88
C LEU A 85 -16.36 -3.36 5.51
N SER A 86 -16.58 -3.06 4.23
CA SER A 86 -17.82 -2.44 3.75
C SER A 86 -18.89 -3.45 3.32
N GLY A 87 -18.51 -4.70 3.10
CA GLY A 87 -19.34 -5.72 2.46
C GLY A 87 -19.63 -5.44 0.98
N LYS A 88 -19.02 -4.40 0.39
CA LYS A 88 -19.25 -3.95 -0.98
C LYS A 88 -17.94 -3.93 -1.76
N LYS A 89 -17.96 -4.52 -2.95
CA LYS A 89 -16.82 -4.49 -3.87
C LYS A 89 -16.54 -3.05 -4.31
N PRO A 90 -15.28 -2.59 -4.27
CA PRO A 90 -14.90 -1.31 -4.86
C PRO A 90 -15.27 -1.26 -6.36
N GLU A 91 -15.74 -0.10 -6.82
CA GLU A 91 -16.18 0.08 -8.19
C GLU A 91 -15.16 0.87 -9.00
N PHE A 92 -14.87 0.38 -10.20
CA PHE A 92 -14.04 1.05 -11.19
C PHE A 92 -14.92 1.62 -12.29
N ARG A 93 -14.74 2.90 -12.62
CA ARG A 93 -15.41 3.55 -13.73
C ARG A 93 -14.43 4.38 -14.53
N LEU A 94 -14.34 4.09 -15.81
CA LEU A 94 -13.63 4.94 -16.76
C LEU A 94 -14.50 6.17 -17.06
N ILE A 95 -13.99 7.38 -16.81
CA ILE A 95 -14.71 8.63 -17.09
C ILE A 95 -14.45 9.06 -18.54
N ASP A 96 -13.22 8.89 -19.03
CA ASP A 96 -12.79 9.07 -20.42
C ASP A 96 -11.56 8.19 -20.72
N ASP A 97 -10.91 8.36 -21.88
CA ASP A 97 -9.77 7.51 -22.28
C ASP A 97 -8.51 7.66 -21.38
N ALA A 98 -8.47 8.67 -20.52
CA ALA A 98 -7.33 9.01 -19.66
C ALA A 98 -7.62 8.82 -18.16
N GLU A 99 -8.87 8.96 -17.72
CA GLU A 99 -9.24 9.07 -16.32
C GLU A 99 -10.04 7.85 -15.81
N LEU A 100 -9.55 7.27 -14.72
CA LEU A 100 -10.18 6.15 -14.02
C LEU A 100 -10.60 6.59 -12.62
N LYS A 101 -11.89 6.48 -12.34
CA LYS A 101 -12.46 6.68 -11.01
C LYS A 101 -12.58 5.35 -10.28
N LEU A 102 -11.99 5.30 -9.09
CA LEU A 102 -12.19 4.22 -8.12
C LEU A 102 -13.10 4.74 -7.01
N THR A 103 -14.20 4.04 -6.75
CA THR A 103 -15.08 4.26 -5.60
C THR A 103 -14.81 3.18 -4.57
N ILE A 104 -14.37 3.56 -3.37
CA ILE A 104 -14.22 2.65 -2.21
C ILE A 104 -15.33 2.98 -1.22
N PHE A 105 -16.08 1.96 -0.81
CA PHE A 105 -17.17 2.12 0.14
C PHE A 105 -16.65 2.11 1.58
N ALA A 106 -17.23 2.96 2.43
CA ALA A 106 -16.93 2.98 3.85
C ALA A 106 -17.55 1.75 4.55
N ALA A 107 -17.00 1.39 5.71
CA ALA A 107 -17.64 0.46 6.62
C ALA A 107 -19.00 1.01 7.08
N PRO A 108 -19.98 0.14 7.42
CA PRO A 108 -21.22 0.58 8.05
C PRO A 108 -20.92 1.45 9.27
N SER A 109 -21.66 2.55 9.42
CA SER A 109 -21.50 3.41 10.59
C SER A 109 -21.82 2.61 11.86
N PRO A 110 -20.96 2.65 12.89
CA PRO A 110 -21.24 2.02 14.18
C PRO A 110 -22.35 2.76 14.94
N HIS A 111 -22.65 3.99 14.54
CA HIS A 111 -23.83 4.73 14.95
C HIS A 111 -24.86 4.52 13.84
N GLY A 112 -25.96 3.82 14.14
CA GLY A 112 -27.02 3.52 13.16
C GLY A 112 -27.49 4.77 12.41
N GLU A 113 -28.05 4.58 11.22
CA GLU A 113 -28.69 5.68 10.49
C GLU A 113 -29.88 6.17 11.33
N ASP A 114 -29.75 7.34 11.96
CA ASP A 114 -30.83 8.05 12.66
C ASP A 114 -31.98 8.41 11.71
#